data_AF-A0A353BSS9-F1
#
_entry.id   AF-A0A353BSS9-F1
#
_cell.length_a   1.000
_cell.length_b   1.000
_cell.length_c   1.000
_cell.angle_alpha   90.00
_cell.angle_beta   90.00
_cell.angle_gamma   90.00
#
_symmetry.space_group_name_H-M   'P 1'
#
loop_
_entity.id
_entity.type
_entity.pdbx_description
1 polymer ?
#
loop_
_entity_poly.entity_id
_entity_poly.type
_entity_poly.pdbx_seq_one_letter_code
_entity_poly.pdbx_strand_id
1 'polypeptide(L)' 'MEFLYSDEGQLLWLKGYGHPARYQDLVKRKVIPSEIAAKMPSAKAYEKAVFPSLEQQETAKKIIAADWDKVVRVNVTNK' A
#
# COMPACT_ATOMS: atom_id res chain seq x y z
N MET A 1 15.05 12.15 0.17
CA MET A 1 13.80 11.64 0.77
C MET A 1 12.75 12.73 1.01
N GLU A 2 13.13 14.01 1.16
CA GLU A 2 12.18 15.07 1.52
C GLU A 2 11.00 15.25 0.55
N PHE A 3 11.25 15.23 -0.77
CA PHE A 3 10.15 15.34 -1.75
C PHE A 3 9.18 14.15 -1.69
N LEU A 4 9.67 12.93 -1.51
CA LEU A 4 8.82 11.74 -1.41
C LEU A 4 7.81 11.87 -0.26
N TYR A 5 8.19 12.51 0.84
CA TYR A 5 7.34 12.72 2.01
C TYR A 5 6.67 14.10 2.05
N SER A 6 6.89 14.96 1.05
CA SER A 6 6.22 16.26 0.93
C SER A 6 4.75 16.08 0.53
N ASP A 7 3.92 17.10 0.76
CA ASP A 7 2.53 17.05 0.32
C ASP A 7 2.43 16.81 -1.20
N GLU A 8 3.31 17.45 -1.98
CA GLU A 8 3.36 17.29 -3.44
C GLU A 8 3.69 15.86 -3.87
N GLY A 9 4.72 15.25 -3.27
CA GLY A 9 5.10 13.87 -3.59
C GLY A 9 4.03 12.86 -3.16
N GLN A 10 3.40 13.06 -2.01
CA GLN A 10 2.32 12.19 -1.52
C GLN A 10 1.05 12.34 -2.39
N LEU A 11 0.73 13.55 -2.86
CA LEU A 11 -0.36 13.80 -3.81
C LEU A 11 -0.07 13.18 -5.18
N LEU A 12 1.19 13.17 -5.64
CA LEU A 12 1.57 12.48 -6.86
C LEU A 12 1.35 10.96 -6.74
N TRP A 13 1.66 10.39 -5.58
CA TRP A 13 1.38 8.98 -5.27
C TRP A 13 -0.13 8.67 -5.38
N LEU A 14 -0.97 9.58 -4.88
CA LEU A 14 -2.43 9.46 -4.98
C LEU A 14 -2.94 9.58 -6.42
N LYS A 15 -2.33 10.45 -7.25
CA LYS A 15 -2.64 10.51 -8.69
C LYS A 15 -2.31 9.20 -9.41
N GLY A 16 -1.29 8.48 -8.95
CA GLY A 16 -0.95 7.13 -9.39
C GLY A 16 -1.81 6.02 -8.76
N TYR A 17 -2.90 6.36 -8.06
CA TYR A 17 -3.80 5.42 -7.36
C TYR A 17 -3.14 4.64 -6.20
N GLY A 18 -1.98 5.09 -5.73
CA GLY A 18 -1.33 4.52 -4.55
C GLY A 18 -1.94 5.02 -3.24
N HIS A 19 -1.70 4.29 -2.14
CA HIS A 19 -2.04 4.73 -0.78
C HIS A 19 -0.76 5.23 -0.07
N PRO A 20 -0.52 6.56 -0.03
CA PRO A 20 0.73 7.10 0.49
C PRO A 20 0.83 6.95 2.02
N ALA A 21 2.06 6.87 2.54
CA ALA A 21 2.31 6.69 3.98
C ALA A 21 1.66 7.77 4.86
N ARG A 22 1.54 9.00 4.35
CA ARG A 22 0.92 10.13 5.05
C ARG A 22 -0.55 10.35 4.70
N TYR A 23 -1.22 9.38 4.06
CA TYR A 23 -2.61 9.55 3.60
C TYR A 23 -3.56 10.06 4.71
N GLN A 24 -3.48 9.48 5.90
CA GLN A 24 -4.29 9.88 7.05
C GLN A 24 -4.08 11.35 7.46
N ASP A 25 -2.85 11.85 7.38
CA ASP A 25 -2.53 13.26 7.64
C ASP A 25 -3.13 14.18 6.55
N LEU A 26 -2.98 13.79 5.28
CA LEU A 26 -3.55 14.54 4.16
C LEU A 26 -5.08 14.62 4.20
N VAL A 27 -5.76 13.54 4.60
CA VAL A 27 -7.22 13.50 4.82
C VAL A 27 -7.61 14.43 5.96
N LYS A 28 -6.94 14.34 7.12
CA LYS A 28 -7.22 15.21 8.28
C LYS A 28 -7.03 16.69 7.94
N ARG A 29 -6.01 17.01 7.16
CA ARG A 29 -5.70 18.37 6.68
C ARG A 29 -6.57 18.82 5.49
N LYS A 30 -7.40 17.93 4.92
CA LYS A 30 -8.28 18.21 3.77
C LYS A 30 -7.54 18.76 2.54
N VAL A 31 -6.30 18.32 2.34
CA VAL A 31 -5.45 18.79 1.23
C VAL A 31 -5.53 17.88 -0.01
N ILE A 32 -6.33 16.81 0.04
CA ILE A 32 -6.55 15.92 -1.11
C ILE A 32 -7.59 16.58 -2.04
N PRO A 33 -7.23 16.87 -3.30
CA PRO A 33 -8.18 17.40 -4.29
C PRO A 33 -9.37 16.47 -4.51
N SER A 34 -10.57 17.05 -4.65
CA SER A 34 -11.82 16.31 -4.84
C SER A 34 -11.78 15.37 -6.05
N GLU A 35 -11.16 15.80 -7.15
CA GLU A 35 -11.03 14.99 -8.36
C GLU A 35 -10.20 13.72 -8.16
N ILE A 36 -9.24 13.75 -7.25
CA ILE A 36 -8.43 12.59 -6.89
C ILE A 36 -9.23 11.70 -5.95
N ALA A 37 -9.83 12.29 -4.91
CA ALA A 37 -10.64 11.56 -3.94
C ALA A 37 -11.81 10.80 -4.60
N ALA A 38 -12.45 11.39 -5.62
CA ALA A 38 -13.54 10.76 -6.37
C ALA A 38 -13.12 9.51 -7.16
N LYS A 39 -11.83 9.38 -7.48
CA LYS A 39 -11.27 8.21 -8.20
C LYS A 39 -10.71 7.14 -7.27
N MET A 40 -10.64 7.43 -5.96
CA MET A 40 -10.14 6.45 -4.99
C MET A 40 -11.22 5.44 -4.62
N PRO A 41 -10.84 4.20 -4.28
CA PRO A 41 -11.76 3.25 -3.66
C PRO A 41 -12.44 3.86 -2.42
N SER A 42 -13.67 3.43 -2.15
CA SER A 42 -14.41 3.85 -0.96
C SER A 42 -13.56 3.68 0.30
N ALA A 43 -13.62 4.65 1.22
CA ALA A 43 -12.95 4.57 2.53
C ALA A 43 -13.26 3.26 3.28
N LYS A 44 -14.47 2.70 3.07
CA LYS A 44 -14.90 1.42 3.64
C LYS A 44 -14.04 0.23 3.20
N ALA A 45 -13.42 0.29 2.01
CA ALA A 45 -12.49 -0.73 1.56
C ALA A 45 -11.17 -0.71 2.37
N TYR A 46 -10.78 0.46 2.86
CA TYR A 46 -9.56 0.64 3.64
C TYR A 46 -9.75 0.41 5.15
N GLU A 47 -10.98 0.47 5.67
CA GLU A 47 -11.27 0.20 7.10
C GLU A 47 -10.86 -1.22 7.53
N LYS A 48 -10.91 -2.18 6.60
CA LYS A 48 -10.48 -3.57 6.85
C LYS A 48 -9.00 -3.81 6.57
N ALA A 49 -8.29 -2.82 6.02
CA ALA A 49 -6.88 -2.98 5.70
C ALA A 49 -6.07 -2.97 7.00
N VAL A 50 -5.40 -4.09 7.28
CA VAL A 50 -4.50 -4.23 8.42
C VAL A 50 -3.08 -4.12 7.91
N PHE A 51 -2.31 -3.18 8.46
CA PHE A 51 -0.88 -3.08 8.21
C PHE A 51 -0.13 -3.87 9.29
N PRO A 52 0.64 -4.91 8.94
CA PRO A 52 1.38 -5.69 9.93
C PRO A 52 2.48 -4.83 10.56
N SER A 53 2.80 -5.12 11.83
CA SER A 53 3.96 -4.52 12.50
C SER A 53 5.27 -4.91 11.79
N LEU A 54 6.36 -4.17 12.05
CA LEU A 54 7.67 -4.51 11.46
C LEU A 54 8.10 -5.94 11.83
N GLU A 55 7.90 -6.35 13.08
CA GLU A 55 8.23 -7.71 13.53
C GLU A 55 7.40 -8.79 12.81
N GLN A 56 6.10 -8.53 12.62
CA GLN A 56 5.22 -9.42 11.86
C GLN A 56 5.68 -9.53 10.40
N GLN A 57 6.05 -8.42 9.78
CA GLN A 57 6.56 -8.40 8.41
C GLN A 57 7.87 -9.20 8.28
N GLU A 58 8.83 -8.99 9.18
CA GLU A 58 10.11 -9.69 9.12
C GLU A 58 9.96 -11.20 9.34
N THR A 59 9.08 -11.60 10.26
CA THR A 59 8.79 -13.02 10.50
C THR A 59 8.08 -13.65 9.31
N ALA A 60 7.04 -12.99 8.79
CA ALA A 60 6.27 -13.48 7.66
C ALA A 60 7.12 -13.59 6.38
N LYS A 61 7.97 -12.61 6.09
CA LYS A 61 8.88 -12.63 4.92
C LYS A 61 9.75 -13.89 4.91
N LYS A 62 10.35 -14.24 6.05
CA LYS A 62 11.21 -15.44 6.16
C LYS A 62 10.45 -16.73 5.88
N ILE A 63 9.27 -16.88 6.48
CA ILE A 63 8.43 -18.08 6.30
C ILE A 63 7.93 -18.16 4.85
N ILE A 64 7.37 -17.06 4.34
CA ILE A 64 6.84 -17.00 2.97
C ILE A 64 7.95 -17.33 1.97
N ALA A 65 9.12 -16.70 2.07
CA ALA A 65 10.23 -16.97 1.15
C ALA A 65 10.68 -18.44 1.16
N ALA A 66 10.64 -19.12 2.31
CA ALA A 66 11.03 -20.52 2.44
C ALA A 66 9.97 -21.51 1.94
N ASP A 67 8.70 -21.19 2.11
CA ASP A 67 7.60 -22.15 1.96
C ASP A 67 6.59 -21.83 0.85
N TRP A 68 6.68 -20.66 0.21
CA TRP A 68 5.75 -20.25 -0.84
C TRP A 68 5.61 -21.29 -1.95
N ASP A 69 6.74 -21.80 -2.46
CA ASP A 69 6.74 -22.80 -3.54
C ASP A 69 6.06 -24.11 -3.14
N LYS A 70 6.17 -24.50 -1.86
CA LYS A 70 5.55 -25.71 -1.34
C LYS A 70 4.02 -25.59 -1.28
N VAL A 71 3.51 -24.40 -0.97
CA VAL A 71 2.09 -24.13 -0.76
C VAL A 71 1.37 -23.79 -2.07
N VAL A 72 1.96 -22.90 -2.88
CA VAL A 72 1.30 -22.33 -4.07
C VAL A 72 1.46 -23.23 -5.30
N ARG A 73 2.54 -24.02 -5.38
CA ARG A 73 2.86 -24.96 -6.47
C ARG A 73 2.36 -24.50 -7.84
N VAL A 74 3.09 -23.59 -8.47
CA VAL A 74 2.93 -23.34 -9.92
C VAL A 74 3.83 -24.33 -10.66
N ASN A 75 3.24 -25.31 -11.36
CA ASN A 75 3.98 -26.13 -12.32
C ASN A 75 4.39 -25.23 -13.50
N VAL A 76 5.56 -24.60 -13.41
CA VAL A 76 6.16 -23.89 -14.53
C VAL A 76 6.69 -24.94 -15.49
N THR A 77 5.84 -25.39 -16.42
CA THR A 77 6.29 -26.21 -17.54
C THR A 77 7.07 -25.30 -18.47
N ASN A 78 8.40 -25.37 -18.41
CA ASN A 78 9.24 -24.80 -19.45
C ASN A 78 8.89 -25.52 -20.76
N LYS A 79 8.36 -24.74 -21.71
CA LYS A 79 8.08 -25.19 -23.07
C LYS A 79 9.36 -25.23 -23.90
#